data_AF-A0A957HEU5-F1
#
_entry.id   AF-A0A957HEU5-F1
#
_cell.length_a   1.000
_cell.length_b   1.000
_cell.length_c   1.000
_cell.angle_alpha   90.00
_cell.angle_beta   90.00
_cell.angle_gamma   90.00
#
_symmetry.space_group_name_H-M   'P 1'
#
loop_
_entity.id
_entity.type
_entity.pdbx_description
1 polymer ?
#
loop_
_entity_poly.entity_id
_entity_poly.type
_entity_poly.pdbx_seq_one_letter_code
_entity_poly.pdbx_strand_id
1 'polypeptide(L)'
;MLLDDLIILGRACPEPLKDGRVTVCLAGYSYEHGFIRLYPTHPQMQMKRWDIIRVEVERNERDTRDESWKISGSRTEWDTLPEKIEVVGRMNKSDERRNLLANLIDTNPQQLNEERRSLGIVKPKISKTYFGSNPLFGQWKQQALPGFTDLDNYLTKRDYEIEPRVSYVCPNATPPTSHDAQVLEWGFYEWFRKEPDNIEQVWKNAGFETEG
;
A
#
# COMPACT_ATOMS: atom_id res chain seq x y z
N MET A 1 -21.19 3.16 -4.75
CA MET A 1 -21.07 3.98 -3.53
C MET A 1 -20.12 5.11 -3.82
N LEU A 2 -20.45 6.34 -3.43
CA LEU A 2 -19.53 7.45 -3.56
C LEU A 2 -18.74 7.59 -2.26
N LEU A 3 -17.41 7.59 -2.35
CA LEU A 3 -16.53 8.02 -1.27
C LEU A 3 -16.10 9.46 -1.58
N ASP A 4 -16.36 10.42 -0.71
CA ASP A 4 -15.99 11.83 -0.92
C ASP A 4 -15.08 12.41 0.19
N ASP A 5 -14.73 11.60 1.19
CA ASP A 5 -13.87 11.97 2.33
C ASP A 5 -12.65 11.04 2.50
N LEU A 6 -12.32 10.22 1.49
CA LEU A 6 -11.30 9.19 1.63
C LEU A 6 -9.88 9.78 1.73
N ILE A 7 -9.27 9.70 2.92
CA ILE A 7 -7.91 10.14 3.20
C ILE A 7 -6.92 9.03 2.83
N ILE A 8 -5.97 9.32 1.95
CA ILE A 8 -4.94 8.35 1.53
C ILE A 8 -3.87 8.18 2.62
N LEU A 9 -3.69 6.97 3.12
CA LEU A 9 -2.71 6.63 4.15
C LEU A 9 -1.45 5.96 3.58
N GLY A 10 -1.61 5.13 2.54
CA GLY A 10 -0.49 4.39 1.96
C GLY A 10 -0.74 3.92 0.54
N ARG A 11 0.36 3.78 -0.21
CA ARG A 11 0.38 3.30 -1.59
C ARG A 11 1.29 2.09 -1.68
N ALA A 12 0.74 0.97 -2.13
CA ALA A 12 1.51 -0.24 -2.33
C ALA A 12 2.37 -0.16 -3.60
N CYS A 13 3.37 -1.03 -3.72
CA CYS A 13 4.14 -1.23 -4.94
C CYS A 13 3.26 -1.78 -6.06
N PRO A 14 3.64 -1.59 -7.33
CA PRO A 14 2.92 -2.14 -8.47
C PRO A 14 2.84 -3.67 -8.40
N GLU A 15 1.65 -4.20 -8.71
CA GLU A 15 1.35 -5.62 -8.74
C GLU A 15 0.63 -5.97 -10.05
N PRO A 16 0.94 -7.11 -10.67
CA PRO A 16 0.28 -7.53 -11.89
C PRO A 16 -1.13 -8.07 -11.61
N LEU A 17 -2.08 -7.67 -12.45
CA LEU A 17 -3.37 -8.31 -12.58
C LEU A 17 -3.27 -9.54 -13.50
N LYS A 18 -4.28 -10.42 -13.43
CA LYS A 18 -4.32 -11.66 -14.22
C LYS A 18 -4.41 -11.41 -15.73
N ASP A 19 -4.89 -10.22 -16.13
CA ASP A 19 -5.10 -9.82 -17.52
C ASP A 19 -3.94 -8.98 -18.08
N GLY A 20 -2.80 -8.94 -17.40
CA GLY A 20 -1.58 -8.25 -17.86
C GLY A 20 -1.50 -6.78 -17.47
N ARG A 21 -2.57 -6.19 -16.94
CA ARG A 21 -2.54 -4.82 -16.40
C ARG A 21 -1.74 -4.76 -15.10
N VAL A 22 -1.26 -3.57 -14.73
CA VAL A 22 -0.53 -3.35 -13.48
C VAL A 22 -1.33 -2.44 -12.57
N THR A 23 -1.65 -2.92 -11.38
CA THR A 23 -2.37 -2.13 -10.38
C THR A 23 -1.45 -1.70 -9.25
N VAL A 24 -1.85 -0.60 -8.61
CA VAL A 24 -1.38 -0.24 -7.28
C VAL A 24 -2.57 -0.31 -6.32
N CYS A 25 -2.39 -0.91 -5.14
CA CYS A 25 -3.41 -0.86 -4.09
C CYS A 25 -3.20 0.38 -3.23
N LEU A 26 -4.29 1.04 -2.84
CA LEU A 26 -4.26 2.13 -1.88
C LEU A 26 -4.92 1.71 -0.58
N ALA A 27 -4.33 2.12 0.53
CA ALA A 27 -4.97 2.08 1.84
C ALA A 27 -5.36 3.51 2.21
N GLY A 28 -6.59 3.70 2.65
CA GLY A 28 -7.11 4.98 3.12
C GLY A 28 -8.10 4.81 4.26
N TYR A 29 -8.57 5.95 4.76
CA TYR A 29 -9.56 6.03 5.83
C TYR A 29 -10.63 7.07 5.48
N SER A 30 -11.88 6.69 5.65
CA SER A 30 -13.07 7.54 5.59
C SER A 30 -13.65 7.65 7.00
N TYR A 31 -14.10 8.83 7.41
CA TYR A 31 -14.76 8.97 8.71
C TYR A 31 -16.12 8.27 8.72
N GLU A 32 -16.78 8.21 7.57
CA GLU A 32 -18.07 7.52 7.42
C GLU A 32 -17.91 6.00 7.30
N HIS A 33 -16.91 5.54 6.53
CA HIS A 33 -16.81 4.13 6.14
C HIS A 33 -15.62 3.38 6.77
N GLY A 34 -14.80 4.05 7.58
CA GLY A 34 -13.64 3.45 8.22
C GLY A 34 -12.48 3.18 7.24
N PHE A 35 -11.75 2.09 7.46
CA PHE A 35 -10.64 1.71 6.58
C PHE A 35 -11.15 1.29 5.20
N ILE A 36 -10.45 1.76 4.16
CA ILE A 36 -10.76 1.44 2.76
C ILE A 36 -9.47 1.00 2.06
N ARG A 37 -9.51 -0.20 1.50
CA ARG A 37 -8.57 -0.71 0.50
C ARG A 37 -9.16 -0.44 -0.88
N LEU A 38 -8.64 0.57 -1.56
CA LEU A 38 -9.06 0.93 -2.90
C LEU A 38 -8.19 0.21 -3.94
N TYR A 39 -8.83 -0.52 -4.85
CA TYR A 39 -8.15 -1.23 -5.94
C TYR A 39 -9.07 -1.40 -7.16
N PRO A 40 -8.59 -1.92 -8.29
CA PRO A 40 -7.27 -1.58 -8.76
C PRO A 40 -7.16 -0.06 -8.97
N THR A 41 -6.00 0.53 -8.65
CA THR A 41 -5.69 1.92 -9.04
C THR A 41 -4.62 1.90 -10.13
N HIS A 42 -4.77 2.80 -11.10
CA HIS A 42 -3.83 2.91 -12.20
C HIS A 42 -2.50 3.52 -11.71
N PRO A 43 -1.32 3.02 -12.14
CA PRO A 43 -0.03 3.53 -11.68
C PRO A 43 0.18 5.03 -11.97
N GLN A 44 -0.41 5.54 -13.05
CA GLN A 44 -0.34 6.97 -13.41
C GLN A 44 -1.15 7.89 -12.48
N MET A 45 -2.04 7.35 -11.64
CA MET A 45 -2.74 8.16 -10.65
C MET A 45 -1.74 8.68 -9.62
N GLN A 46 -1.50 9.99 -9.58
CA GLN A 46 -0.47 10.60 -8.73
C GLN A 46 -1.00 11.07 -7.36
N MET A 47 -1.87 10.28 -6.74
CA MET A 47 -2.30 10.54 -5.36
C MET A 47 -1.14 10.39 -4.38
N LYS A 48 -1.09 11.29 -3.41
CA LYS A 48 -0.06 11.33 -2.35
C LYS A 48 -0.69 10.99 -1.00
N ARG A 49 0.14 10.53 -0.07
CA ARG A 49 -0.26 10.38 1.33
C ARG A 49 -0.83 11.71 1.84
N TRP A 50 -1.95 11.63 2.56
CA TRP A 50 -2.75 12.73 3.09
C TRP A 50 -3.63 13.50 2.10
N ASP A 51 -3.62 13.14 0.82
CA ASP A 51 -4.64 13.64 -0.11
C ASP A 51 -6.00 13.08 0.33
N ILE A 52 -7.04 13.91 0.18
CA ILE A 52 -8.45 13.55 0.40
C ILE A 52 -9.06 13.44 -0.99
N ILE A 53 -9.62 12.27 -1.28
CA ILE A 53 -10.13 11.98 -2.62
C ILE A 53 -11.62 11.71 -2.63
N ARG A 54 -12.20 12.03 -3.79
CA ARG A 54 -13.55 11.63 -4.17
C ARG A 54 -13.48 10.62 -5.30
N VAL A 55 -14.17 9.49 -5.10
CA VAL A 55 -14.16 8.35 -6.05
C VAL A 55 -15.43 7.52 -5.92
N GLU A 56 -15.96 7.09 -7.06
CA GLU A 56 -17.05 6.12 -7.07
C GLU A 56 -16.51 4.69 -7.02
N VAL A 57 -17.07 3.89 -6.12
CA VAL A 57 -16.64 2.51 -5.86
C VAL A 57 -17.79 1.50 -5.87
N GLU A 58 -17.43 0.25 -6.14
CA GLU A 58 -18.31 -0.90 -6.16
C GLU A 58 -17.72 -2.06 -5.33
N ARG A 59 -18.59 -2.95 -4.84
CA ARG A 59 -18.14 -4.17 -4.13
C ARG A 59 -17.72 -5.23 -5.13
N ASN A 60 -16.69 -5.98 -4.75
CA ASN A 60 -16.32 -7.20 -5.44
C ASN A 60 -16.90 -8.40 -4.70
N GLU A 61 -17.92 -9.06 -5.26
CA GLU A 61 -18.58 -10.21 -4.62
C GLU A 61 -17.63 -11.38 -4.28
N ARG A 62 -16.45 -11.43 -4.92
CA ARG A 62 -15.42 -12.44 -4.66
C ARG A 62 -14.43 -12.06 -3.57
N ASP A 63 -14.49 -10.84 -3.05
CA ASP A 63 -13.63 -10.35 -1.99
C ASP A 63 -14.46 -10.13 -0.73
N THR A 64 -14.30 -11.01 0.26
CA THR A 64 -15.14 -11.04 1.47
C THR A 64 -14.74 -10.00 2.51
N ARG A 65 -13.69 -9.22 2.25
CA ARG A 65 -13.20 -8.20 3.19
C ARG A 65 -14.03 -6.94 3.09
N ASP A 66 -14.43 -6.36 4.21
CA ASP A 66 -15.34 -5.22 4.25
C ASP A 66 -14.72 -3.92 3.78
N GLU A 67 -13.44 -3.73 4.06
CA GLU A 67 -12.65 -2.60 3.59
C GLU A 67 -12.27 -2.68 2.10
N SER A 68 -12.50 -3.80 1.41
CA SER A 68 -12.10 -3.96 0.00
C SER A 68 -13.12 -3.36 -0.98
N TRP A 69 -12.70 -2.34 -1.73
CA TRP A 69 -13.55 -1.62 -2.68
C TRP A 69 -12.88 -1.49 -4.06
N LYS A 70 -13.68 -1.69 -5.12
CA LYS A 70 -13.25 -1.50 -6.49
C LYS A 70 -13.61 -0.12 -7.02
N ILE A 71 -12.74 0.55 -7.76
CA ILE A 71 -13.15 1.76 -8.50
C ILE A 71 -14.19 1.35 -9.55
N SER A 72 -15.33 2.05 -9.60
CA SER A 72 -16.39 1.76 -10.56
C SER A 72 -15.88 1.90 -12.01
N GLY A 73 -16.10 0.88 -12.83
CA GLY A 73 -15.61 0.82 -14.21
C GLY A 73 -14.14 0.42 -14.37
N SER A 74 -13.43 0.04 -13.29
CA SER A 74 -12.01 -0.35 -13.35
C SER A 74 -11.70 -1.58 -14.22
N ARG A 75 -12.72 -2.28 -14.72
CA ARG A 75 -12.58 -3.42 -15.64
C ARG A 75 -12.68 -3.02 -17.12
N THR A 76 -13.42 -1.96 -17.42
CA THR A 76 -13.80 -1.56 -18.78
C THR A 76 -13.18 -0.24 -19.21
N GLU A 77 -12.87 0.63 -18.25
CA GLU A 77 -12.40 2.00 -18.46
C GLU A 77 -11.00 2.17 -17.84
N TRP A 78 -10.07 1.27 -18.20
CA TRP A 78 -8.74 1.24 -17.57
C TRP A 78 -7.90 2.48 -17.88
N ASP A 79 -7.88 2.88 -19.16
CA ASP A 79 -7.02 3.98 -19.63
C ASP A 79 -7.51 5.35 -19.14
N THR A 80 -8.83 5.50 -18.95
CA THR A 80 -9.47 6.71 -18.41
C THR A 80 -9.73 6.62 -16.90
N LEU A 81 -9.35 5.51 -16.25
CA LEU A 81 -9.54 5.33 -14.82
C LEU A 81 -8.93 6.48 -13.99
N PRO A 82 -7.76 7.08 -14.34
CA PRO A 82 -7.23 8.22 -13.63
C PRO A 82 -8.17 9.43 -13.53
N GLU A 83 -9.05 9.61 -14.51
CA GLU A 83 -10.02 10.72 -14.56
C GLU A 83 -11.18 10.53 -13.57
N LYS A 84 -11.39 9.31 -13.07
CA LYS A 84 -12.46 8.98 -12.11
C LYS A 84 -12.14 9.31 -10.66
N ILE A 85 -10.92 9.78 -10.39
CA ILE A 85 -10.51 10.19 -9.05
C ILE A 85 -10.27 11.69 -9.04
N GLU A 86 -10.94 12.36 -8.12
CA GLU A 86 -10.74 13.78 -7.86
C GLU A 86 -10.03 13.95 -6.52
N VAL A 87 -8.95 14.73 -6.49
CA VAL A 87 -8.35 15.17 -5.22
C VAL A 87 -9.09 16.41 -4.76
N VAL A 88 -9.98 16.25 -3.78
CA VAL A 88 -10.85 17.31 -3.25
C VAL A 88 -10.22 18.09 -2.10
N GLY A 89 -9.12 17.58 -1.54
CA GLY A 89 -8.43 18.25 -0.45
C GLY A 89 -7.15 17.56 -0.02
N ARG A 90 -6.56 18.08 1.06
CA ARG A 90 -5.37 17.49 1.68
C ARG A 90 -5.35 17.80 3.17
N MET A 91 -5.09 16.78 3.98
CA MET A 91 -4.82 16.98 5.40
C MET A 91 -3.41 17.54 5.57
N ASN A 92 -3.29 18.84 5.84
CA ASN A 92 -2.00 19.54 5.82
C ASN A 92 -1.32 19.64 7.20
N LYS A 93 -2.10 19.72 8.28
CA LYS A 93 -1.55 19.95 9.61
C LYS A 93 -1.00 18.65 10.22
N SER A 94 0.20 18.72 10.76
CA SER A 94 0.85 17.57 11.42
C SER A 94 0.03 17.03 12.58
N ASP A 95 -0.60 17.91 13.36
CA ASP A 95 -1.33 17.50 14.56
C ASP A 95 -2.67 16.83 14.22
N GLU A 96 -3.35 17.28 13.16
CA GLU A 96 -4.54 16.58 12.63
C GLU A 96 -4.17 15.16 12.18
N ARG A 97 -3.06 15.00 11.45
CA ARG A 97 -2.56 13.68 11.01
C ARG A 97 -2.22 12.78 12.20
N ARG A 98 -1.49 13.31 13.20
CA ARG A 98 -1.13 12.57 14.41
C ARG A 98 -2.35 12.15 15.21
N ASN A 99 -3.33 13.04 15.37
CA ASN A 99 -4.57 12.76 16.08
C ASN A 99 -5.40 11.70 15.35
N LEU A 100 -5.52 11.78 14.02
CA LEU A 100 -6.18 10.73 13.24
C LEU A 100 -5.50 9.38 13.47
N LEU A 101 -4.18 9.30 13.25
CA LEU A 101 -3.44 8.06 13.42
C LEU A 101 -3.56 7.50 14.84
N ALA A 102 -3.45 8.35 15.87
CA ALA A 102 -3.52 7.93 17.27
C ALA A 102 -4.86 7.25 17.63
N ASN A 103 -5.96 7.70 17.02
CA ASN A 103 -7.29 7.12 17.21
C ASN A 103 -7.53 5.82 16.40
N LEU A 104 -6.62 5.47 15.50
CA LEU A 104 -6.72 4.30 14.64
C LEU A 104 -5.72 3.18 15.01
N ILE A 105 -5.01 3.33 16.12
CA ILE A 105 -3.99 2.36 16.54
C ILE A 105 -4.66 1.08 17.07
N ASP A 106 -4.45 0.00 16.35
CA ASP A 106 -4.70 -1.37 16.78
C ASP A 106 -3.56 -1.89 17.68
N THR A 107 -3.89 -2.88 18.52
CA THR A 107 -2.93 -3.43 19.49
C THR A 107 -1.80 -4.18 18.80
N ASN A 108 -2.13 -5.01 17.82
CA ASN A 108 -1.19 -5.81 17.03
C ASN A 108 -1.87 -6.33 15.74
N PRO A 109 -1.09 -6.83 14.77
CA PRO A 109 -1.63 -7.47 13.56
C PRO A 109 -2.44 -8.76 13.78
N GLN A 110 -2.25 -9.50 14.89
CA GLN A 110 -3.05 -10.70 15.15
C GLN A 110 -4.53 -10.34 15.40
N GLN A 111 -4.78 -9.26 16.14
CA GLN A 111 -6.13 -8.75 16.38
C GLN A 111 -6.86 -8.46 15.05
N LEU A 112 -6.16 -7.86 14.08
CA LEU A 112 -6.73 -7.61 12.76
C LEU A 112 -7.18 -8.90 12.07
N ASN A 113 -6.35 -9.95 12.13
CA ASN A 113 -6.69 -11.25 11.54
C ASN A 113 -7.89 -11.90 12.25
N GLU A 114 -7.95 -11.83 13.58
CA GLU A 114 -9.05 -12.35 14.40
C GLU A 114 -10.37 -11.63 14.08
N GLU A 115 -10.32 -10.31 13.92
CA GLU A 115 -11.44 -9.45 13.50
C GLU A 115 -11.72 -9.54 11.99
N ARG A 116 -10.96 -10.34 11.24
CA ARG A 116 -11.04 -10.49 9.77
C ARG A 116 -10.89 -9.18 9.00
N ARG A 117 -10.22 -8.19 9.60
CA ARG A 117 -9.85 -6.92 8.97
C ARG A 117 -8.52 -7.10 8.24
N SER A 118 -8.42 -6.64 7.00
CA SER A 118 -7.17 -6.64 6.23
C SER A 118 -6.37 -5.35 6.33
N LEU A 119 -6.94 -4.30 6.92
CA LEU A 119 -6.27 -3.02 7.16
C LEU A 119 -6.37 -2.62 8.62
N GLY A 120 -5.27 -2.02 9.10
CA GLY A 120 -5.15 -1.44 10.42
C GLY A 120 -3.85 -0.68 10.55
N ILE A 121 -3.68 0.00 11.68
CA ILE A 121 -2.49 0.77 11.99
C ILE A 121 -1.96 0.27 13.31
N VAL A 122 -0.69 -0.08 13.39
CA VAL A 122 -0.06 -0.45 14.66
C VAL A 122 1.00 0.57 15.01
N LYS A 123 1.29 0.72 16.31
CA LYS A 123 2.42 1.49 16.81
C LYS A 123 3.52 0.51 17.26
N PRO A 124 4.40 0.07 16.35
CA PRO A 124 5.41 -0.91 16.67
C PRO A 124 6.61 -0.27 17.36
N LYS A 125 7.37 -1.09 18.10
CA LYS A 125 8.78 -0.82 18.38
C LYS A 125 9.61 -1.61 17.36
N ILE A 126 10.29 -0.90 16.46
CA ILE A 126 11.13 -1.52 15.44
C ILE A 126 12.34 -2.14 16.12
N SER A 127 12.58 -3.41 15.83
CA SER A 127 13.71 -4.18 16.35
C SER A 127 14.88 -4.18 15.35
N LYS A 128 14.56 -4.31 14.06
CA LYS A 128 15.55 -4.41 12.98
C LYS A 128 14.91 -4.06 11.63
N THR A 129 15.65 -3.37 10.78
CA THR A 129 15.40 -3.30 9.32
C THR A 129 16.46 -4.11 8.59
N TYR A 130 16.08 -4.76 7.49
CA TYR A 130 17.01 -5.55 6.68
C TYR A 130 16.44 -5.84 5.30
N PHE A 131 17.30 -6.32 4.40
CA PHE A 131 16.90 -6.85 3.10
C PHE A 131 16.88 -8.39 3.13
N GLY A 132 15.71 -8.97 2.86
CA GLY A 132 15.56 -10.40 2.61
C GLY A 132 15.80 -10.72 1.13
N SER A 133 16.08 -11.99 0.81
CA SER A 133 16.11 -12.45 -0.59
C SER A 133 14.69 -12.65 -1.10
N ASN A 134 14.41 -12.17 -2.31
CA ASN A 134 13.12 -12.38 -2.97
C ASN A 134 13.09 -13.75 -3.65
N PRO A 135 12.32 -14.73 -3.13
CA PRO A 135 12.29 -16.06 -3.72
C PRO A 135 11.65 -16.08 -5.11
N LEU A 136 10.87 -15.06 -5.46
CA LEU A 136 10.19 -14.93 -6.74
C LEU A 136 11.04 -14.25 -7.82
N PHE A 137 12.20 -13.70 -7.45
CA PHE A 137 13.09 -13.07 -8.41
C PHE A 137 13.62 -14.10 -9.43
N GLY A 138 13.63 -13.72 -10.70
CA GLY A 138 14.07 -14.58 -11.80
C GLY A 138 13.17 -15.79 -12.10
N GLN A 139 12.06 -15.97 -11.36
CA GLN A 139 11.11 -17.03 -11.68
C GLN A 139 10.37 -16.73 -12.98
N TRP A 140 10.28 -17.75 -13.84
CA TRP A 140 9.54 -17.66 -15.09
C TRP A 140 8.07 -17.36 -14.83
N LYS A 141 7.60 -16.27 -15.44
CA LYS A 141 6.18 -15.90 -15.46
C LYS A 141 5.69 -16.04 -16.89
N GLN A 142 4.52 -16.64 -17.07
CA GLN A 142 3.83 -16.57 -18.36
C GLN A 142 3.44 -15.11 -18.58
N GLN A 143 4.28 -14.39 -19.33
CA GLN A 143 4.02 -13.03 -19.77
C GLN A 143 3.17 -13.09 -21.05
N ALA A 144 2.29 -12.12 -21.21
CA ALA A 144 1.69 -11.86 -22.51
C ALA A 144 2.75 -11.27 -23.46
N LEU A 145 2.42 -11.15 -24.74
CA LEU A 145 3.35 -10.63 -25.74
C LEU A 145 3.85 -9.23 -25.35
N PRO A 146 5.16 -8.95 -25.44
CA PRO A 146 5.71 -7.61 -25.17
C PRO A 146 5.00 -6.54 -26.01
N GLY A 147 4.71 -5.40 -25.40
CA GLY A 147 3.99 -4.27 -25.99
C GLY A 147 2.46 -4.35 -25.88
N PHE A 148 1.92 -5.44 -25.32
CA PHE A 148 0.47 -5.62 -25.12
C PHE A 148 0.05 -5.53 -23.65
N THR A 149 0.98 -5.23 -22.73
CA THR A 149 0.69 -5.17 -21.30
C THR A 149 1.39 -4.03 -20.58
N ASP A 150 0.82 -3.61 -19.45
CA ASP A 150 1.46 -2.64 -18.55
C ASP A 150 2.73 -3.18 -17.90
N LEU A 151 2.94 -4.51 -17.93
CA LEU A 151 4.13 -5.15 -17.37
C LEU A 151 5.44 -4.68 -18.01
N ASP A 152 5.39 -4.17 -19.24
CA ASP A 152 6.56 -3.61 -19.92
C ASP A 152 6.92 -2.21 -19.40
N ASN A 153 5.97 -1.53 -18.75
CA ASN A 153 6.11 -0.14 -18.32
C ASN A 153 6.41 0.01 -16.81
N TYR A 154 6.16 -1.03 -16.01
CA TYR A 154 6.28 -0.95 -14.55
C TYR A 154 6.99 -2.16 -13.97
N LEU A 155 8.01 -1.89 -13.14
CA LEU A 155 8.59 -2.91 -12.28
C LEU A 155 7.67 -3.19 -11.09
N THR A 156 7.45 -4.47 -10.83
CA THR A 156 6.73 -5.02 -9.69
C THR A 156 7.73 -5.47 -8.62
N LYS A 157 7.25 -5.78 -7.41
CA LYS A 157 8.15 -6.28 -6.35
C LYS A 157 8.93 -7.56 -6.72
N ARG A 158 8.44 -8.35 -7.70
CA ARG A 158 9.08 -9.59 -8.15
C ARG A 158 10.33 -9.35 -9.00
N ASP A 159 10.46 -8.15 -9.53
CA ASP A 159 11.55 -7.77 -10.44
C ASP A 159 12.80 -7.31 -9.68
N TYR A 160 12.79 -7.39 -8.34
CA TYR A 160 13.91 -7.03 -7.48
C TYR A 160 14.43 -8.27 -6.73
N GLU A 161 15.75 -8.44 -6.67
CA GLU A 161 16.42 -9.54 -5.95
C GLU A 161 16.17 -9.53 -4.43
N ILE A 162 15.85 -8.34 -3.91
CA ILE A 162 15.74 -8.07 -2.49
C ILE A 162 14.33 -7.62 -2.09
N GLU A 163 13.97 -7.91 -0.85
CA GLU A 163 12.74 -7.44 -0.22
C GLU A 163 13.10 -6.59 1.02
N PRO A 164 12.62 -5.34 1.12
CA PRO A 164 12.75 -4.57 2.35
C PRO A 164 11.88 -5.20 3.43
N ARG A 165 12.48 -5.53 4.58
CA ARG A 165 11.80 -6.20 5.70
C ARG A 165 12.05 -5.47 7.01
N VAL A 166 11.04 -5.53 7.87
CA VAL A 166 11.05 -4.90 9.18
C VAL A 166 10.63 -5.93 10.22
N SER A 167 11.52 -6.20 11.17
CA SER A 167 11.19 -6.95 12.38
C SER A 167 10.81 -5.97 13.49
N TYR A 168 9.70 -6.24 14.16
CA TYR A 168 9.19 -5.35 15.20
C TYR A 168 8.39 -6.09 16.27
N VAL A 169 8.20 -5.44 17.41
CA VAL A 169 7.31 -5.91 18.48
C VAL A 169 6.17 -4.92 18.69
N CYS A 170 5.00 -5.43 19.06
CA CYS A 170 3.86 -4.60 19.47
C CYS A 170 3.86 -4.50 21.00
N PRO A 171 4.33 -3.39 21.61
CA PRO A 171 4.51 -3.31 23.06
C PRO A 171 3.18 -3.35 23.84
N ASN A 172 2.08 -2.96 23.19
CA ASN A 172 0.75 -2.97 23.79
C ASN A 172 0.08 -4.35 23.72
N ALA A 173 0.67 -5.32 23.00
CA ALA A 173 0.15 -6.68 22.93
C ALA A 173 0.48 -7.44 24.22
N THR A 174 -0.49 -8.24 24.70
CA THR A 174 -0.31 -9.11 25.87
C THR A 174 -0.60 -10.57 25.47
N PRO A 175 0.40 -11.45 25.40
CA PRO A 175 1.84 -11.17 25.55
C PRO A 175 2.41 -10.36 24.38
N PRO A 176 3.58 -9.71 24.52
CA PRO A 176 4.23 -9.03 23.41
C PRO A 176 4.47 -9.98 22.24
N THR A 177 3.94 -9.64 21.07
CA THR A 177 4.11 -10.42 19.83
C THR A 177 5.21 -9.82 18.96
N SER A 178 6.11 -10.68 18.48
CA SER A 178 7.12 -10.33 17.49
C SER A 178 6.60 -10.58 16.09
N HIS A 179 6.98 -9.72 15.16
CA HIS A 179 6.54 -9.72 13.77
C HIS A 179 7.71 -9.52 12.84
N ASP A 180 7.56 -10.06 11.63
CA ASP A 180 8.47 -9.82 10.52
C ASP A 180 7.66 -9.58 9.25
N ALA A 181 7.69 -8.35 8.74
CA ALA A 181 6.86 -7.94 7.62
C ALA A 181 7.70 -7.37 6.48
N GLN A 182 7.30 -7.69 5.24
CA GLN A 182 7.79 -7.03 4.04
C GLN A 182 7.18 -5.63 3.93
N VAL A 183 8.00 -4.64 3.59
CA VAL A 183 7.54 -3.30 3.22
C VAL A 183 7.08 -3.34 1.77
N LEU A 184 5.80 -3.06 1.56
CA LEU A 184 5.17 -3.03 0.24
C LEU A 184 4.94 -1.59 -0.25
N GLU A 185 5.53 -0.59 0.37
CA GLU A 185 5.35 0.82 -0.03
C GLU A 185 6.14 1.10 -1.32
N TRP A 186 5.51 1.77 -2.32
CA TRP A 186 6.12 1.93 -3.65
C TRP A 186 7.42 2.75 -3.63
N GLY A 187 7.54 3.77 -2.77
CA GLY A 187 8.75 4.58 -2.63
C GLY A 187 10.02 3.77 -2.37
N PHE A 188 9.94 2.66 -1.65
CA PHE A 188 11.09 1.76 -1.45
C PHE A 188 11.60 1.16 -2.76
N TYR A 189 10.71 0.62 -3.58
CA TYR A 189 11.08 0.00 -4.86
C TYR A 189 11.50 1.04 -5.90
N GLU A 190 10.88 2.22 -5.89
CA GLU A 190 11.35 3.36 -6.71
C GLU A 190 12.76 3.81 -6.32
N TRP A 191 13.12 3.74 -5.02
CA TRP A 191 14.48 4.01 -4.57
C TRP A 191 15.46 2.98 -5.11
N PHE A 192 15.17 1.68 -4.96
CA PHE A 192 16.03 0.63 -5.51
C PHE A 192 16.25 0.77 -7.02
N ARG A 193 15.22 1.19 -7.77
CA ARG A 193 15.31 1.42 -9.21
C ARG A 193 16.19 2.61 -9.59
N LYS A 194 16.15 3.69 -8.81
CA LYS A 194 16.86 4.95 -9.12
C LYS A 194 18.27 4.99 -8.54
N GLU A 195 18.46 4.36 -7.38
CA GLU A 195 19.68 4.40 -6.58
C GLU A 195 20.14 2.97 -6.20
N PRO A 196 20.43 2.10 -7.18
CA PRO A 196 20.74 0.68 -6.94
C PRO A 196 22.03 0.47 -6.12
N ASP A 197 22.97 1.41 -6.16
CA ASP A 197 24.23 1.34 -5.40
C ASP A 197 24.07 1.87 -3.95
N ASN A 198 22.91 2.41 -3.59
CA ASN A 198 22.67 3.05 -2.29
C ASN A 198 21.34 2.61 -1.66
N ILE A 199 21.05 1.31 -1.73
CA ILE A 199 19.77 0.75 -1.25
C ILE A 199 19.53 0.98 0.24
N GLU A 200 20.58 0.97 1.08
CA GLU A 200 20.46 1.12 2.55
C GLU A 200 19.90 2.50 2.94
N GLN A 201 20.21 3.55 2.17
CA GLN A 201 19.75 4.92 2.43
C GLN A 201 18.21 5.04 2.44
N VAL A 202 17.48 4.08 1.86
CA VAL A 202 16.02 4.05 1.88
C VAL A 202 15.45 4.02 3.30
N TRP A 203 16.13 3.35 4.25
CA TRP A 203 15.67 3.22 5.63
C TRP A 203 15.70 4.57 6.36
N LYS A 204 16.79 5.31 6.18
CA LYS A 204 16.93 6.68 6.66
C LYS A 204 15.88 7.59 6.03
N ASN A 205 15.69 7.53 4.70
CA ASN A 205 14.71 8.34 4.00
C ASN A 205 13.27 8.06 4.46
N ALA A 206 12.97 6.82 4.81
CA ALA A 206 11.67 6.40 5.32
C ALA A 206 11.50 6.64 6.83
N GLY A 207 12.55 7.12 7.53
CA GLY A 207 12.49 7.45 8.96
C GLY A 207 12.55 6.24 9.89
N PHE A 208 13.13 5.12 9.46
CA PHE A 208 13.32 3.94 10.31
C PHE A 208 14.54 4.04 11.23
N GLU A 209 15.53 4.85 10.84
CA GLU A 209 16.68 5.18 11.66
C GLU A 209 16.34 6.46 12.44
N THR A 210 15.98 6.32 13.71
CA THR A 210 16.00 7.46 14.62
C THR A 210 17.45 7.75 14.97
N GLU A 211 17.91 8.98 14.74
CA GLU A 211 19.09 9.50 15.43
C GLU A 211 18.87 9.26 16.94
N GLY A 212 19.81 8.55 17.57
CA GLY A 212 19.79 8.29 19.00
C GLY A 212 20.01 9.55 19.83
#